data_AF-A0A367M709-F1
#
_entry.id   AF-A0A367M709-F1
#
_cell.length_a   1.000
_cell.length_b   1.000
_cell.length_c   1.000
_cell.angle_alpha   90.00
_cell.angle_beta   90.00
_cell.angle_gamma   90.00
#
_symmetry.space_group_name_H-M   'P 1'
#
loop_
_entity.id
_entity.type
_entity.pdbx_description
1 polymer ?
#
loop_
_entity_poly.entity_id
_entity_poly.type
_entity_poly.pdbx_seq_one_letter_code
_entity_poly.pdbx_strand_id
1 'polypeptide(L)'
;MAGPRTRALFSTLFALSLVTSLTHARDYRYSDAHVHYVDFFQESEGMPRLLEAMDKGRVDHVMLSGVAVAKKWHEDEPKRPRYYAGDDAGAYWYSATDVIVAAAVKSLPAEQRRR
;
A
#
# COMPACT_ATOMS: atom_id res chain seq x y z
N MET A 1 -34.68 30.23 35.53
CA MET A 1 -34.35 28.81 35.79
C MET A 1 -34.85 27.98 34.62
N ALA A 2 -33.97 27.24 33.93
CA ALA A 2 -34.41 26.38 32.81
C ALA A 2 -35.40 25.31 33.29
N GLY A 3 -36.48 25.11 32.53
CA GLY A 3 -37.53 24.15 32.86
C GLY A 3 -37.06 22.70 32.77
N PRO A 4 -37.79 21.75 33.37
CA PRO A 4 -37.40 20.33 33.42
C PRO A 4 -37.15 19.71 32.04
N ARG A 5 -37.91 20.14 31.00
CA ARG A 5 -37.70 19.70 29.61
C ARG A 5 -36.40 20.23 29.00
N THR A 6 -36.02 21.47 29.29
CA THR A 6 -34.78 22.08 28.79
C THR A 6 -33.57 21.44 29.47
N ARG A 7 -33.64 21.15 30.77
CA ARG A 7 -32.57 20.44 31.51
C ARG A 7 -32.38 19.01 30.99
N ALA A 8 -33.46 18.28 30.74
CA ALA A 8 -33.38 16.93 30.16
C ALA A 8 -32.68 16.95 28.80
N LEU A 9 -33.06 17.88 27.91
CA LEU A 9 -32.47 18.02 26.58
C LEU A 9 -30.96 18.31 26.64
N PHE A 10 -30.51 19.21 27.54
CA PHE A 10 -29.09 19.49 27.74
C PHE A 10 -28.32 18.28 28.26
N SER A 11 -28.89 17.52 29.20
CA SER A 11 -28.27 16.28 29.69
C SER A 11 -28.17 15.21 28.61
N THR A 12 -29.18 15.07 27.75
CA THR A 12 -29.15 14.11 26.63
C THR A 12 -28.11 14.51 25.58
N LEU A 13 -28.04 15.79 25.22
CA LEU A 13 -27.03 16.30 24.28
C LEU A 13 -25.61 16.14 24.83
N PHE A 14 -25.40 16.40 26.12
CA PHE A 14 -24.11 16.21 26.78
C PHE A 14 -23.71 14.73 26.82
N ALA A 15 -24.65 13.83 27.16
CA ALA A 15 -24.40 12.39 27.14
C ALA A 15 -24.05 11.89 25.74
N LEU A 16 -24.75 12.37 24.69
CA LEU A 16 -24.47 11.98 23.31
C LEU A 16 -23.08 12.47 22.85
N SER A 17 -22.70 13.70 23.21
CA SER A 17 -21.36 14.25 22.94
C SER A 17 -20.26 13.45 23.64
N LEU A 18 -20.50 12.94 24.85
CA LEU A 18 -19.51 12.14 25.57
C LEU A 18 -19.33 10.75 24.92
N VAL A 19 -20.42 10.14 24.44
CA VAL A 19 -20.38 8.84 23.74
C VAL A 19 -19.65 8.95 22.40
N THR A 20 -19.82 10.04 21.65
CA THR A 20 -19.06 10.28 20.41
C THR A 20 -17.56 10.53 20.64
N SER A 21 -17.17 11.00 21.82
CA SER A 21 -15.75 11.17 22.16
C SER A 21 -15.05 9.84 22.54
N LEU A 22 -15.84 8.82 22.87
CA LEU A 22 -15.36 7.48 23.21
C LEU A 22 -15.21 6.56 21.99
N THR A 23 -15.66 6.98 20.81
CA THR A 23 -15.39 6.25 19.57
C THR A 23 -13.96 6.51 19.12
N HIS A 24 -13.04 5.66 19.57
CA HIS A 24 -11.67 5.66 19.07
C HIS A 24 -11.68 5.10 17.64
N ALA A 25 -11.18 5.86 16.67
CA ALA A 25 -10.83 5.29 15.37
C ALA A 25 -9.78 4.21 15.61
N ARG A 26 -10.03 2.97 15.17
CA ARG A 26 -9.06 1.88 15.32
C ARG A 26 -7.85 2.18 14.43
N ASP A 27 -6.66 2.14 15.02
CA ASP A 27 -5.42 2.29 14.26
C ASP A 27 -5.04 0.91 13.70
N TYR A 28 -5.35 0.69 12.43
CA TYR A 28 -5.08 -0.56 11.74
C TYR A 28 -3.67 -0.55 11.15
N ARG A 29 -2.97 -1.68 11.33
CA ARG A 29 -1.70 -1.99 10.67
C ARG A 29 -1.83 -3.30 9.90
N TYR A 30 -1.03 -3.46 8.85
CA TYR A 30 -1.14 -4.57 7.90
C TYR A 30 0.19 -5.29 7.73
N SER A 31 0.17 -6.64 7.63
CA SER A 31 1.40 -7.46 7.56
C SER A 31 1.44 -8.46 6.40
N ASP A 32 0.48 -8.40 5.48
CA ASP A 32 0.34 -9.40 4.40
C ASP A 32 0.03 -8.73 3.06
N ALA A 33 0.79 -7.68 2.72
CA ALA A 33 0.68 -7.09 1.40
C ALA A 33 1.61 -7.83 0.42
N HIS A 34 1.03 -8.39 -0.65
CA HIS A 34 1.80 -8.91 -1.77
C HIS A 34 2.26 -7.73 -2.64
N VAL A 35 3.58 -7.53 -2.70
CA VAL A 35 4.20 -6.46 -3.48
C VAL A 35 5.11 -7.04 -4.54
N HIS A 36 4.86 -6.64 -5.78
CA HIS A 36 5.83 -6.80 -6.86
C HIS A 36 6.83 -5.64 -6.82
N TYR A 37 8.10 -5.95 -6.59
CA TYR A 37 9.16 -4.95 -6.45
C TYR A 37 9.50 -4.24 -7.77
N VAL A 38 9.25 -4.93 -8.87
CA VAL A 38 9.44 -4.43 -10.24
C VAL A 38 8.11 -4.38 -10.96
N ASP A 39 8.00 -3.50 -11.95
CA ASP A 39 6.86 -3.45 -12.86
C ASP A 39 7.00 -4.46 -14.01
N PHE A 40 6.05 -4.44 -14.95
CA PHE A 40 6.08 -5.32 -16.12
C PHE A 40 7.20 -5.00 -17.13
N PHE A 41 7.92 -3.89 -16.95
CA PHE A 41 9.13 -3.52 -17.68
C PHE A 41 10.40 -3.82 -16.87
N GLN A 42 10.26 -4.48 -15.72
CA GLN A 42 11.34 -4.85 -14.81
C GLN A 42 12.03 -3.63 -14.16
N GLU A 43 11.32 -2.51 -14.06
CA GLU A 43 11.77 -1.27 -13.42
C GLU A 43 11.23 -1.16 -11.99
N SER A 44 11.99 -0.52 -11.09
CA SER A 44 11.58 -0.30 -9.70
C SER A 44 11.82 1.15 -9.28
N GLU A 45 10.95 1.68 -8.42
CA GLU A 45 11.16 2.98 -7.75
C GLU A 45 12.15 2.91 -6.58
N GLY A 46 12.59 1.70 -6.21
CA GLY A 46 13.62 1.44 -5.20
C GLY A 46 13.08 1.25 -3.77
N MET A 47 13.88 0.58 -2.94
CA MET A 47 13.53 0.33 -1.52
C MET A 47 13.17 1.59 -0.71
N PRO A 48 13.82 2.77 -0.88
CA PRO A 48 13.42 3.96 -0.13
C PRO A 48 11.96 4.37 -0.38
N ARG A 49 11.52 4.32 -1.65
CA ARG A 49 10.14 4.61 -2.04
C ARG A 49 9.16 3.56 -1.53
N LEU A 50 9.54 2.28 -1.58
CA LEU A 50 8.75 1.20 -1.00
C LEU A 50 8.55 1.39 0.52
N LEU A 51 9.61 1.68 1.27
CA LEU A 51 9.53 1.88 2.72
C LEU A 51 8.70 3.11 3.08
N GLU A 52 8.85 4.22 2.33
CA GLU A 52 8.00 5.41 2.46
C GLU A 52 6.51 5.08 2.22
N ALA A 53 6.21 4.29 1.19
CA ALA A 53 4.85 3.86 0.88
C ALA A 53 4.28 2.92 1.96
N MET A 54 5.09 2.00 2.49
CA MET A 54 4.72 1.13 3.62
C MET A 54 4.40 1.95 4.88
N ASP A 55 5.22 2.95 5.20
CA ASP A 55 4.99 3.85 6.34
C ASP A 55 3.66 4.61 6.18
N LYS A 56 3.43 5.19 4.99
CA LYS A 56 2.19 5.90 4.67
C LYS A 56 0.96 4.98 4.69
N GLY A 57 1.13 3.74 4.27
CA GLY A 57 0.08 2.71 4.23
C GLY A 57 -0.17 2.00 5.57
N ARG A 58 0.64 2.27 6.60
CA ARG A 58 0.66 1.51 7.87
C ARG A 58 0.88 0.01 7.64
N VAL A 59 1.77 -0.32 6.72
CA VAL A 59 2.17 -1.70 6.40
C VAL A 59 3.47 -2.00 7.16
N ASP A 60 3.38 -2.97 8.06
CA ASP A 60 4.51 -3.48 8.84
C ASP A 60 5.34 -4.47 8.04
N HIS A 61 4.66 -5.38 7.34
CA HIS A 61 5.27 -6.47 6.61
C HIS A 61 4.67 -6.68 5.22
N VAL A 62 5.53 -7.08 4.29
CA VAL A 62 5.15 -7.40 2.91
C VAL A 62 5.76 -8.72 2.47
N MET A 63 5.00 -9.48 1.68
CA MET A 63 5.58 -10.49 0.81
C MET A 63 6.12 -9.77 -0.42
N LEU A 64 7.44 -9.72 -0.55
CA LEU A 64 8.12 -9.06 -1.65
C LEU A 64 8.58 -10.09 -2.69
N SER A 65 8.15 -9.92 -3.94
CA SER A 65 8.57 -10.75 -5.07
C SER A 65 8.90 -9.92 -6.30
N GLY A 66 9.59 -10.52 -7.27
CA GLY A 66 9.66 -10.00 -8.62
C GLY A 66 8.38 -10.26 -9.41
N VAL A 67 8.44 -10.10 -10.73
CA VAL A 67 7.35 -10.38 -11.67
C VAL A 67 7.85 -11.33 -12.75
N ALA A 68 7.35 -12.56 -12.78
CA ALA A 68 7.85 -13.61 -13.68
C ALA A 68 7.52 -13.42 -15.18
N VAL A 69 6.99 -12.26 -15.56
CA VAL A 69 6.62 -11.90 -16.93
C VAL A 69 7.02 -10.47 -17.23
N ALA A 70 7.37 -10.21 -18.48
CA ALA A 70 7.59 -8.88 -19.01
C ALA A 70 6.55 -8.55 -20.08
N LYS A 71 6.12 -7.29 -20.14
CA LYS A 71 5.10 -6.80 -21.06
C LYS A 71 5.77 -6.15 -22.29
N LYS A 72 5.29 -6.48 -23.48
CA LYS A 72 5.64 -5.75 -24.69
C LYS A 72 4.82 -4.47 -24.76
N TRP A 73 5.38 -3.44 -25.39
CA TRP A 73 4.65 -2.24 -25.76
C TRP A 73 4.39 -2.28 -27.27
N HIS A 74 3.13 -2.18 -27.68
CA HIS A 74 2.79 -2.14 -29.11
C HIS A 74 3.29 -0.82 -29.73
N GLU A 75 3.80 -0.86 -30.96
CA GLU A 75 4.35 0.33 -31.64
C GLU A 75 3.27 1.41 -31.90
N ASP A 76 2.04 0.97 -32.14
CA ASP A 76 0.88 1.85 -32.37
C ASP A 76 0.29 2.44 -31.07
N GLU A 77 0.74 1.98 -29.90
CA GLU A 77 0.20 2.45 -28.63
C GLU A 77 0.90 3.75 -28.21
N PRO A 78 0.17 4.86 -27.99
CA PRO A 78 0.77 6.18 -27.78
C PRO A 78 1.50 6.32 -26.45
N LYS A 79 1.32 5.37 -25.52
CA LYS A 79 1.90 5.40 -24.18
C LYS A 79 2.30 4.00 -23.74
N ARG A 80 3.43 3.92 -23.03
CA ARG A 80 3.87 2.68 -22.39
C ARG A 80 2.77 2.17 -21.43
N PRO A 81 2.32 0.92 -21.54
CA PRO A 81 1.31 0.37 -20.64
C PRO A 81 1.89 0.28 -19.22
N ARG A 82 1.10 0.63 -18.20
CA ARG A 82 1.51 0.50 -16.78
C ARG A 82 1.17 -0.86 -16.18
N TYR A 83 0.30 -1.61 -16.83
CA TYR A 83 -0.23 -2.87 -16.35
C TYR A 83 -0.25 -3.89 -17.48
N TYR A 84 -0.32 -5.18 -17.16
CA TYR A 84 -0.30 -6.22 -18.19
C TYR A 84 -1.47 -6.08 -19.19
N ALA A 85 -2.61 -5.58 -18.74
CA ALA A 85 -3.80 -5.30 -19.55
C ALA A 85 -3.88 -3.84 -20.03
N GLY A 86 -2.76 -3.11 -20.03
CA GLY A 86 -2.72 -1.70 -20.45
C GLY A 86 -2.79 -1.48 -21.96
N ASP A 87 -2.51 -2.52 -22.75
CA ASP A 87 -2.67 -2.60 -24.21
C ASP A 87 -2.85 -4.08 -24.63
N ASP A 88 -3.06 -4.32 -25.92
CA ASP A 88 -3.26 -5.65 -26.51
C ASP A 88 -1.96 -6.40 -26.84
N ALA A 89 -0.78 -5.83 -26.56
CA ALA A 89 0.48 -6.49 -26.82
C ALA A 89 0.69 -7.73 -25.93
N GLY A 90 1.50 -8.69 -26.37
CA GLY A 90 1.78 -9.88 -25.57
C GLY A 90 2.62 -9.58 -24.31
N ALA A 91 2.43 -10.39 -23.27
CA ALA A 91 3.46 -10.61 -22.25
C ALA A 91 4.29 -11.84 -22.60
N TYR A 92 5.54 -11.90 -22.14
CA TYR A 92 6.42 -13.05 -22.31
C TYR A 92 7.06 -13.44 -20.99
N TRP A 93 7.43 -14.71 -20.89
CA TRP A 93 8.08 -15.26 -19.70
C TRP A 93 9.42 -14.58 -19.44
N TYR A 94 9.63 -14.12 -18.22
CA TYR A 94 10.86 -13.47 -17.79
C TYR A 94 11.18 -13.92 -16.35
N SER A 95 12.03 -14.94 -16.23
CA SER A 95 12.35 -15.58 -14.95
C SER A 95 13.46 -14.89 -14.18
N ALA A 96 13.67 -15.34 -12.93
CA ALA A 96 14.78 -14.95 -12.05
C ALA A 96 14.76 -13.47 -11.61
N THR A 97 13.61 -12.81 -11.70
CA THR A 97 13.41 -11.43 -11.24
C THR A 97 13.58 -11.27 -9.72
N ASP A 98 13.41 -12.36 -8.96
CA ASP A 98 13.69 -12.36 -7.52
C ASP A 98 15.17 -12.14 -7.19
N VAL A 99 16.09 -12.29 -8.17
CA VAL A 99 17.49 -11.89 -8.00
C VAL A 99 17.60 -10.37 -7.81
N ILE A 100 16.77 -9.58 -8.49
CA ILE A 100 16.70 -8.12 -8.35
C ILE A 100 16.21 -7.78 -6.93
N VAL A 101 15.17 -8.47 -6.45
CA VAL A 101 14.65 -8.32 -5.08
C VAL A 101 15.73 -8.66 -4.06
N ALA A 102 16.40 -9.80 -4.22
CA ALA A 102 17.46 -10.23 -3.31
C ALA A 102 18.60 -9.22 -3.25
N ALA A 103 19.02 -8.65 -4.38
CA ALA A 103 20.04 -7.60 -4.42
C ALA A 103 19.58 -6.33 -3.70
N ALA A 104 18.35 -5.87 -3.97
CA ALA A 104 17.77 -4.70 -3.33
C ALA A 104 17.67 -4.85 -1.81
N VAL A 105 17.12 -5.98 -1.33
CA VAL A 105 17.01 -6.27 0.11
C VAL A 105 18.39 -6.36 0.76
N LYS A 106 19.37 -7.02 0.13
CA LYS A 106 20.74 -7.13 0.67
C LYS A 106 21.44 -5.78 0.84
N SER A 107 21.10 -4.79 0.01
CA SER A 107 21.66 -3.44 0.08
C SER A 107 21.17 -2.62 1.27
N LEU A 108 20.07 -3.04 1.92
CA LEU A 108 19.49 -2.30 3.04
C LEU A 108 20.22 -2.55 4.37
N PRO A 109 20.17 -1.56 5.30
CA PRO A 109 20.50 -1.77 6.70
C PRO A 109 19.72 -2.93 7.31
N ALA A 110 20.32 -3.62 8.27
CA ALA A 110 19.77 -4.85 8.86
C ALA A 110 18.39 -4.64 9.48
N GLU A 111 18.12 -3.45 10.02
CA GLU A 111 16.86 -3.07 10.64
C GLU A 111 15.73 -2.99 9.60
N GLN A 112 16.01 -2.44 8.42
CA GLN A 112 15.02 -2.27 7.36
C GLN A 112 14.71 -3.58 6.64
N ARG A 113 15.65 -4.53 6.61
CA ARG A 113 15.43 -5.86 6.01
C ARG A 113 14.41 -6.73 6.75
N ARG A 114 14.06 -6.37 8.00
CA ARG A 114 13.08 -7.11 8.82
C ARG A 114 11.66 -6.60 8.65
N ARG A 115 11.46 -5.53 7.88
CA ARG A 115 10.16 -4.96 7.57
C ARG A 115 9.59 -5.70 6.37
#